data_AF-A0A951XXA0-F1
#
_entry.id   AF-A0A951XXA0-F1
#
_cell.length_a   1.000
_cell.length_b   1.000
_cell.length_c   1.000
_cell.angle_alpha   90.00
_cell.angle_beta   90.00
_cell.angle_gamma   90.00
#
_symmetry.space_group_name_H-M   'P 1'
#
loop_
_entity.id
_entity.type
_entity.pdbx_description
1 polymer ?
#
loop_
_entity_poly.entity_id
_entity_poly.type
_entity_poly.pdbx_seq_one_letter_code
_entity_poly.pdbx_strand_id
1 'polypeptide(L)'
;MAADRTIPAGRSAWRQASALALSTLIVASLAGSGGYAWYLRSAYYRDYCAGRLSANLSLPSDIGGVVPRSWTSREFTDVVVWLPDRRDRAFTCRSALLRYAPTAADADAYELELRDGFTEISTRTWLRSDYRSVVESGLRTGFIPDGPQRVRFSRMNLAFERDPFRLELTDAAGEVSFEEAGQGRATAICTSLNGHACAEPVFLRTVFSPRSAGVRIDELVLKVPRLPIALARLHELSPVDIRHGEFAGELSYRELDAGNQLELSGRCYGLDLTECTQGLLATPVRGRCPEIEVQELTVLDGAPQRLRFRGALRDVELGDLLANLGLAGADGRVTLSVGTAELSQAGLDQLVASGQARDVSLERLSRAAGWGLISGTLQVTIDDLVIENNELRALSATVRVDDPGPTPNWVEGELLRRALSSALKLNLPPVLPERIEYTRLGFTVVVRDEILELFGSHGPQDKTILTVRLFGRDLGIVGEPESPIDLRPWLDRLRADAARRLRGVPGAGGPGR
;
A
#
# COMPACT_ATOMS: atom_id res chain seq x y z
N MET A 1 -5.85 -110.55 20.85
CA MET A 1 -7.00 -109.61 20.86
C MET A 1 -6.51 -108.27 20.32
N ALA A 2 -6.63 -108.04 19.01
CA ALA A 2 -6.28 -106.78 18.36
C ALA A 2 -7.57 -106.21 17.76
N ALA A 3 -8.00 -105.05 18.27
CA ALA A 3 -9.18 -104.35 17.79
C ALA A 3 -8.79 -103.51 16.57
N ASP A 4 -9.25 -103.96 15.40
CA ASP A 4 -9.07 -103.28 14.12
C ASP A 4 -9.99 -102.05 14.07
N ARG A 5 -9.42 -100.87 14.34
CA ARG A 5 -10.13 -99.58 14.20
C ARG A 5 -10.10 -99.16 12.74
N THR A 6 -11.10 -99.59 11.99
CA THR A 6 -11.42 -99.04 10.67
C THR A 6 -11.87 -97.58 10.84
N ILE A 7 -10.98 -96.65 10.52
CA ILE A 7 -11.28 -95.21 10.46
C ILE A 7 -12.26 -95.00 9.29
N PRO A 8 -13.43 -94.40 9.50
CA PRO A 8 -14.43 -94.24 8.45
C PRO A 8 -13.90 -93.34 7.33
N ALA A 9 -13.88 -93.87 6.11
CA ALA A 9 -13.44 -93.20 4.88
C ALA A 9 -14.23 -91.91 4.54
N GLY A 10 -15.32 -91.62 5.24
CA GLY A 10 -16.10 -90.38 5.08
C GLY A 10 -15.43 -89.11 5.60
N ARG A 11 -14.36 -89.21 6.41
CA ARG A 11 -13.65 -88.02 6.93
C ARG A 11 -12.67 -87.38 5.93
N SER A 12 -12.20 -88.10 4.91
CA SER A 12 -11.26 -87.54 3.92
C SER A 12 -11.98 -86.71 2.85
N ALA A 13 -13.14 -87.16 2.38
CA ALA A 13 -13.96 -86.45 1.39
C ALA A 13 -14.44 -85.08 1.91
N TRP A 14 -14.85 -85.00 3.18
CA TRP A 14 -15.28 -83.73 3.79
C TRP A 14 -14.12 -82.73 3.96
N ARG A 15 -12.91 -83.23 4.30
CA ARG A 15 -11.70 -82.41 4.36
C ARG A 15 -11.28 -81.91 2.98
N GLN A 16 -11.38 -82.74 1.95
CA GLN A 16 -11.09 -82.34 0.56
C GLN A 16 -12.11 -81.31 0.05
N ALA A 17 -13.41 -81.51 0.31
CA ALA A 17 -14.45 -80.56 -0.07
C ALA A 17 -14.30 -79.21 0.66
N SER A 18 -13.99 -79.24 1.96
CA SER A 18 -13.74 -78.02 2.76
C SER A 18 -12.47 -77.28 2.31
N ALA A 19 -11.40 -78.01 1.99
CA ALA A 19 -10.16 -77.43 1.47
C ALA A 19 -10.38 -76.79 0.08
N LEU A 20 -11.16 -77.44 -0.79
CA LEU A 20 -11.51 -76.90 -2.10
C LEU A 20 -12.38 -75.64 -1.99
N ALA A 21 -13.40 -75.67 -1.12
CA ALA A 21 -14.25 -74.51 -0.86
C ALA A 21 -13.45 -73.32 -0.29
N LEU A 22 -12.56 -73.58 0.67
CA LEU A 22 -11.68 -72.54 1.24
C LEU A 22 -10.71 -71.99 0.19
N SER A 23 -10.11 -72.86 -0.62
CA SER A 23 -9.20 -72.44 -1.69
C SER A 23 -9.91 -71.59 -2.74
N THR A 24 -11.11 -71.99 -3.15
CA THR A 24 -11.95 -71.20 -4.07
C THR A 24 -12.31 -69.84 -3.48
N LEU A 25 -12.65 -69.79 -2.19
CA LEU A 25 -12.98 -68.53 -1.51
C LEU A 25 -11.77 -67.59 -1.41
N ILE A 26 -10.58 -68.14 -1.12
CA ILE A 26 -9.32 -67.37 -1.10
C ILE A 26 -8.98 -66.86 -2.50
N VAL A 27 -9.04 -67.71 -3.54
CA VAL A 27 -8.75 -67.31 -4.92
C VAL A 27 -9.76 -66.28 -5.43
N ALA A 28 -11.05 -66.43 -5.14
CA ALA A 28 -12.08 -65.46 -5.49
C ALA A 28 -11.86 -64.11 -4.78
N SER A 29 -11.47 -64.14 -3.50
CA SER A 29 -11.12 -62.93 -2.75
C SER A 29 -9.89 -62.23 -3.33
N LEU A 30 -8.81 -62.97 -3.62
CA LEU A 30 -7.59 -62.42 -4.23
C LEU A 30 -7.84 -61.90 -5.64
N ALA A 31 -8.61 -62.61 -6.47
CA ALA A 31 -8.98 -62.18 -7.81
C ALA A 31 -9.89 -60.94 -7.76
N GLY A 32 -10.83 -60.88 -6.82
CA GLY A 32 -11.68 -59.72 -6.58
C GLY A 32 -10.87 -58.49 -6.15
N SER A 33 -10.00 -58.65 -5.15
CA SER A 33 -9.11 -57.57 -4.69
C SER A 33 -8.11 -57.14 -5.76
N GLY A 34 -7.53 -58.09 -6.50
CA GLY A 34 -6.62 -57.82 -7.61
C GLY A 34 -7.31 -57.11 -8.77
N GLY A 35 -8.51 -57.55 -9.14
CA GLY A 35 -9.34 -56.92 -10.17
C GLY A 35 -9.76 -55.50 -9.77
N TYR A 36 -10.13 -55.29 -8.51
CA TYR A 36 -10.45 -53.96 -7.98
C TYR A 36 -9.22 -53.04 -7.98
N ALA A 37 -8.06 -53.53 -7.54
CA ALA A 37 -6.81 -52.78 -7.59
C ALA A 37 -6.40 -52.43 -9.03
N TRP A 38 -6.62 -53.34 -9.99
CA TRP A 38 -6.40 -53.08 -11.41
C TRP A 38 -7.37 -52.03 -11.94
N TYR A 39 -8.65 -52.13 -11.61
CA TYR A 39 -9.67 -51.15 -11.99
C TYR A 39 -9.31 -49.74 -11.52
N LEU A 40 -8.90 -49.58 -10.25
CA LEU A 40 -8.49 -48.28 -9.70
C LEU A 40 -7.25 -47.68 -10.39
N ARG A 41 -6.42 -48.49 -11.05
CA ARG A 41 -5.26 -48.04 -11.84
C ARG A 41 -5.54 -47.92 -13.34
N SER A 42 -6.75 -48.24 -13.77
CA SER A 42 -7.11 -48.27 -15.19
C SER A 42 -7.30 -46.85 -15.75
N ALA A 43 -7.04 -46.71 -17.05
CA ALA A 43 -7.35 -45.48 -17.80
C ALA A 43 -8.83 -45.10 -17.68
N TYR A 44 -9.72 -46.10 -17.71
CA TYR A 44 -11.17 -45.89 -17.57
C TYR A 44 -11.54 -45.19 -16.25
N TYR A 45 -10.99 -45.66 -15.12
CA TYR A 45 -11.28 -45.05 -13.81
C TYR A 45 -10.70 -43.64 -13.70
N ARG A 46 -9.49 -43.42 -14.23
CA ARG A 46 -8.87 -42.10 -14.31
C ARG A 46 -9.71 -41.12 -15.13
N ASP A 47 -10.18 -41.54 -16.31
CA ASP A 47 -11.01 -40.71 -17.20
C ASP A 47 -12.38 -40.43 -16.57
N TYR A 48 -12.95 -41.39 -15.84
CA TYR A 48 -14.15 -41.19 -15.02
C TYR A 48 -13.94 -40.12 -13.93
N CYS A 49 -12.83 -40.19 -13.19
CA CYS A 49 -12.47 -39.18 -12.20
C CYS A 49 -12.26 -37.80 -12.82
N ALA A 50 -11.57 -37.72 -13.96
CA ALA A 50 -11.37 -36.47 -14.69
C ALA A 50 -12.69 -35.87 -15.19
N GLY A 51 -13.63 -36.71 -15.65
CA GLY A 51 -14.99 -36.29 -16.02
C GLY A 51 -15.79 -35.75 -14.83
N ARG A 52 -15.71 -36.39 -13.67
CA ARG A 52 -16.34 -35.90 -12.42
C ARG A 52 -15.76 -34.57 -11.96
N LEU A 53 -14.43 -34.44 -11.98
CA LEU A 53 -13.76 -33.17 -11.66
C LEU A 53 -14.21 -32.07 -12.63
N SER A 54 -14.27 -32.38 -13.92
CA SER A 54 -14.69 -31.42 -14.94
C SER A 54 -16.14 -30.97 -14.75
N ALA A 55 -17.04 -31.88 -14.38
CA ALA A 55 -18.43 -31.55 -14.09
C ALA A 55 -18.58 -30.67 -12.85
N ASN A 56 -17.83 -30.97 -11.78
CA ASN A 56 -17.89 -30.19 -10.54
C ASN A 56 -17.32 -28.77 -10.73
N LEU A 57 -16.19 -28.64 -11.43
CA LEU A 57 -15.58 -27.34 -11.73
C LEU A 57 -16.26 -26.63 -12.91
N SER A 58 -17.11 -27.31 -13.68
CA SER A 58 -17.61 -26.78 -14.97
C SER A 58 -16.47 -26.32 -15.90
N LEU A 59 -15.31 -26.98 -15.81
CA LEU A 59 -14.10 -26.69 -16.59
C LEU A 59 -13.44 -27.98 -17.06
N PRO A 60 -12.89 -28.05 -18.29
CA PRO A 60 -12.21 -29.26 -18.76
C PRO A 60 -11.02 -29.60 -17.86
N SER A 61 -10.96 -30.82 -17.36
CA SER A 61 -9.92 -31.28 -16.43
C SER A 61 -9.33 -32.61 -16.86
N ASP A 62 -8.02 -32.78 -16.65
CA ASP A 62 -7.28 -34.03 -16.85
C ASP A 62 -6.61 -34.47 -15.55
N ILE A 63 -6.43 -35.78 -15.41
CA ILE A 63 -5.71 -36.40 -14.29
C ILE A 63 -4.72 -37.39 -14.89
N GLY A 64 -3.43 -37.29 -14.59
CA GLY A 64 -2.41 -38.21 -15.09
C GLY A 64 -2.45 -39.58 -14.43
N GLY A 65 -2.73 -39.63 -13.12
CA GLY A 65 -2.80 -40.88 -12.38
C GLY A 65 -3.69 -40.81 -11.14
N VAL A 66 -4.21 -41.97 -10.72
CA VAL A 66 -4.97 -42.13 -9.49
C VAL A 66 -4.30 -43.21 -8.63
N VAL A 67 -3.91 -42.84 -7.41
CA VAL A 67 -3.26 -43.72 -6.45
C VAL A 67 -4.14 -43.84 -5.21
N PRO A 68 -4.78 -45.00 -4.97
CA PRO A 68 -5.49 -45.22 -3.72
C PRO A 68 -4.48 -45.30 -2.57
N ARG A 69 -4.62 -44.44 -1.56
CA ARG A 69 -3.75 -44.41 -0.37
C ARG A 69 -4.36 -45.17 0.79
N SER A 70 -5.67 -45.05 0.97
CA SER A 70 -6.45 -45.81 1.95
C SER A 70 -7.91 -45.90 1.50
N TRP A 71 -8.77 -46.51 2.32
CA TRP A 71 -10.21 -46.52 2.11
C TRP A 71 -10.84 -45.13 2.13
N THR A 72 -10.24 -44.21 2.90
CA THR A 72 -10.70 -42.84 3.11
C THR A 72 -9.81 -41.80 2.42
N SER A 73 -8.82 -42.21 1.62
CA SER A 73 -7.91 -41.27 0.98
C SER A 73 -7.43 -41.72 -0.39
N ARG A 74 -7.39 -40.78 -1.32
CA ARG A 74 -6.99 -40.98 -2.72
C ARG A 74 -6.09 -39.84 -3.15
N GLU A 75 -5.03 -40.17 -3.87
CA GLU A 75 -4.13 -39.18 -4.47
C GLU A 75 -4.32 -39.16 -5.98
N PHE A 76 -4.45 -37.95 -6.51
CA PHE A 76 -4.50 -37.66 -7.94
C PHE A 76 -3.18 -37.02 -8.34
N THR A 77 -2.50 -37.56 -9.34
CA THR A 77 -1.22 -37.05 -9.83
C THR A 77 -1.38 -36.35 -11.16
N ASP A 78 -0.59 -35.30 -11.38
CA ASP A 78 -0.56 -34.49 -12.60
C ASP A 78 -1.96 -33.99 -12.99
N VAL A 79 -2.62 -33.31 -12.05
CA VAL A 79 -3.94 -32.73 -12.27
C VAL A 79 -3.78 -31.44 -13.05
N VAL A 80 -4.57 -31.29 -14.12
CA VAL A 80 -4.58 -30.09 -14.96
C VAL A 80 -6.03 -29.65 -15.14
N VAL A 81 -6.32 -28.38 -14.87
CA VAL A 81 -7.59 -27.75 -15.20
C VAL A 81 -7.35 -26.72 -16.28
N TRP A 82 -8.14 -26.80 -17.33
CA TRP A 82 -8.04 -25.94 -18.49
C TRP A 82 -9.15 -24.89 -18.49
N LEU A 83 -8.88 -23.80 -19.20
CA LEU A 83 -9.93 -22.88 -19.64
C LEU A 83 -10.94 -23.58 -20.56
N PRO A 84 -12.12 -22.96 -20.79
CA PRO A 84 -13.05 -23.42 -21.83
C PRO A 84 -12.33 -23.66 -23.16
N ASP A 85 -12.76 -24.71 -23.88
CA ASP A 85 -12.15 -25.17 -25.14
C ASP A 85 -10.67 -25.58 -25.05
N ARG A 86 -10.14 -25.77 -23.82
CA ARG A 86 -8.73 -26.11 -23.55
C ARG A 86 -7.73 -25.09 -24.11
N ARG A 87 -8.11 -23.81 -24.16
CA ARG A 87 -7.26 -22.74 -24.73
C ARG A 87 -5.95 -22.55 -23.96
N ASP A 88 -6.01 -22.64 -22.63
CA ASP A 88 -4.86 -22.51 -21.75
C ASP A 88 -5.06 -23.27 -20.44
N ARG A 89 -3.98 -23.46 -19.67
CA ARG A 89 -4.01 -24.12 -18.36
C ARG A 89 -4.29 -23.09 -17.26
N ALA A 90 -5.44 -23.21 -16.63
CA ALA A 90 -5.81 -22.34 -15.50
C ALA A 90 -5.15 -22.80 -14.19
N PHE A 91 -5.03 -24.12 -14.01
CA PHE A 91 -4.45 -24.72 -12.81
C PHE A 91 -3.71 -26.01 -13.16
N THR A 92 -2.60 -26.23 -12.46
CA THR A 92 -1.88 -27.51 -12.46
C THR A 92 -1.42 -27.84 -11.05
N CYS A 93 -1.42 -29.12 -10.70
CA CYS A 93 -0.66 -29.59 -9.54
C CYS A 93 -0.11 -30.99 -9.77
N ARG A 94 1.07 -31.25 -9.21
CA ARG A 94 1.68 -32.57 -9.30
C ARG A 94 0.92 -33.60 -8.47
N SER A 95 0.38 -33.19 -7.32
CA SER A 95 -0.31 -34.06 -6.38
C SER A 95 -1.48 -33.34 -5.72
N ALA A 96 -2.66 -33.94 -5.82
CA ALA A 96 -3.85 -33.57 -5.04
C ALA A 96 -4.31 -34.78 -4.21
N LEU A 97 -4.24 -34.66 -2.88
CA LEU A 97 -4.65 -35.72 -1.96
C LEU A 97 -6.03 -35.40 -1.38
N LEU A 98 -7.00 -36.24 -1.69
CA LEU A 98 -8.34 -36.22 -1.09
C LEU A 98 -8.35 -37.08 0.16
N ARG A 99 -8.95 -36.57 1.24
CA ARG A 99 -9.19 -37.29 2.49
C ARG A 99 -10.63 -37.09 2.95
N TYR A 100 -11.37 -38.18 3.14
CA TYR A 100 -12.68 -38.14 3.77
C TYR A 100 -12.52 -37.88 5.26
N ALA A 101 -13.20 -36.87 5.76
CA ALA A 101 -13.18 -36.37 7.13
C ALA A 101 -14.62 -36.13 7.60
N PRO A 102 -15.41 -37.21 7.83
CA PRO A 102 -16.82 -37.11 8.19
C PRO A 102 -17.01 -36.27 9.45
N THR A 103 -18.00 -35.38 9.42
CA THR A 103 -18.41 -34.56 10.57
C THR A 103 -19.79 -35.00 11.07
N ALA A 104 -20.21 -34.48 12.22
CA ALA A 104 -21.58 -34.74 12.72
C ALA A 104 -22.67 -34.18 11.79
N ALA A 105 -22.33 -33.19 10.96
CA ALA A 105 -23.27 -32.53 10.03
C ALA A 105 -23.23 -33.15 8.62
N ASP A 106 -22.10 -33.75 8.22
CA ASP A 106 -21.88 -34.27 6.87
C ASP A 106 -20.98 -35.51 6.89
N ALA A 107 -21.57 -36.66 6.54
CA ALA A 107 -20.87 -37.95 6.53
C ALA A 107 -19.93 -38.13 5.32
N ASP A 108 -20.10 -37.32 4.27
CA ASP A 108 -19.31 -37.38 3.04
C ASP A 108 -18.28 -36.25 2.94
N ALA A 109 -18.18 -35.44 3.99
CA ALA A 109 -17.20 -34.37 4.14
C ALA A 109 -15.79 -34.82 3.79
N TYR A 110 -15.09 -33.98 3.03
CA TYR A 110 -13.70 -34.23 2.65
C TYR A 110 -12.85 -32.97 2.63
N GLU A 111 -11.54 -33.21 2.79
CA GLU A 111 -10.49 -32.23 2.66
C GLU A 111 -9.63 -32.54 1.42
N LEU A 112 -9.10 -31.49 0.81
CA LEU A 112 -8.14 -31.57 -0.28
C LEU A 112 -6.79 -31.00 0.16
N GLU A 113 -5.70 -31.67 -0.21
CA GLU A 113 -4.35 -31.18 -0.05
C GLU A 113 -3.64 -31.11 -1.41
N LEU A 114 -3.32 -29.90 -1.86
CA LEU A 114 -2.68 -29.60 -3.15
C LEU A 114 -1.19 -29.35 -2.95
N ARG A 115 -0.35 -29.94 -3.80
CA ARG A 115 1.12 -29.83 -3.69
C ARG A 115 1.76 -29.64 -5.06
N ASP A 116 2.84 -28.83 -5.08
CA ASP A 116 3.69 -28.60 -6.26
C ASP A 116 2.86 -28.21 -7.49
N GLY A 117 2.28 -27.02 -7.45
CA GLY A 117 1.35 -26.59 -8.48
C GLY A 117 1.51 -25.14 -8.88
N PHE A 118 0.73 -24.79 -9.89
CA PHE A 118 0.64 -23.45 -10.43
C PHE A 118 -0.83 -23.13 -10.66
N THR A 119 -1.26 -21.95 -10.25
CA THR A 119 -2.55 -21.39 -10.63
C THR A 119 -2.32 -20.00 -11.19
N GLU A 120 -2.97 -19.71 -12.31
CA GLU A 120 -3.01 -18.38 -12.89
C GLU A 120 -4.44 -17.86 -12.80
N ILE A 121 -4.60 -16.57 -12.55
CA ILE A 121 -5.84 -15.83 -12.75
C ILE A 121 -5.45 -14.61 -13.56
N SER A 122 -5.75 -14.61 -14.87
CA SER A 122 -5.32 -13.55 -15.78
C SER A 122 -6.49 -12.91 -16.51
N THR A 123 -6.52 -11.59 -16.64
CA THR A 123 -7.45 -10.87 -17.54
C THR A 123 -6.82 -10.52 -18.89
N ARG A 124 -5.51 -10.76 -19.07
CA ARG A 124 -4.78 -10.40 -20.29
C ARG A 124 -4.83 -11.51 -21.34
N THR A 125 -4.58 -12.74 -20.90
CA THR A 125 -4.58 -13.92 -21.77
C THR A 125 -5.96 -14.57 -21.87
N TRP A 126 -6.86 -14.25 -20.93
CA TRP A 126 -8.18 -14.87 -20.85
C TRP A 126 -9.30 -13.92 -21.31
N LEU A 127 -10.43 -14.49 -21.74
CA LEU A 127 -11.63 -13.70 -21.96
C LEU A 127 -12.20 -13.22 -20.61
N ARG A 128 -12.89 -12.07 -20.59
CA ARG A 128 -13.54 -11.56 -19.37
C ARG A 128 -14.50 -12.58 -18.73
N SER A 129 -15.16 -13.41 -19.54
CA SER A 129 -16.01 -14.52 -19.07
C SER A 129 -15.20 -15.61 -18.36
N ASP A 130 -13.98 -15.89 -18.80
CA ASP A 130 -13.13 -16.96 -18.27
C ASP A 130 -12.64 -16.64 -16.86
N TYR A 131 -12.26 -15.38 -16.60
CA TYR A 131 -11.88 -14.92 -15.25
C TYR A 131 -12.96 -15.28 -14.23
N ARG A 132 -14.20 -14.92 -14.55
CA ARG A 132 -15.36 -15.21 -13.71
C ARG A 132 -15.57 -16.71 -13.59
N SER A 133 -15.52 -17.46 -14.69
CA SER A 133 -15.69 -18.92 -14.67
C SER A 133 -14.63 -19.65 -13.84
N VAL A 134 -13.35 -19.26 -13.89
CA VAL A 134 -12.29 -19.91 -13.11
C VAL A 134 -12.38 -19.58 -11.63
N VAL A 135 -12.58 -18.30 -11.28
CA VAL A 135 -12.72 -17.90 -9.87
C VAL A 135 -14.00 -18.51 -9.27
N GLU A 136 -15.12 -18.46 -10.00
CA GLU A 136 -16.37 -19.07 -9.55
C GLU A 136 -16.26 -20.58 -9.44
N SER A 137 -15.70 -21.28 -10.42
CA SER A 137 -15.58 -22.75 -10.36
C SER A 137 -14.72 -23.22 -9.18
N GLY A 138 -13.61 -22.53 -8.89
CA GLY A 138 -12.73 -22.86 -7.78
C GLY A 138 -13.37 -22.61 -6.41
N LEU A 139 -14.05 -21.48 -6.22
CA LEU A 139 -14.56 -21.07 -4.90
C LEU A 139 -16.00 -21.54 -4.64
N ARG A 140 -16.86 -21.57 -5.66
CA ARG A 140 -18.28 -21.97 -5.51
C ARG A 140 -18.43 -23.43 -5.12
N THR A 141 -17.50 -24.28 -5.54
CA THR A 141 -17.51 -25.71 -5.22
C THR A 141 -17.39 -25.97 -3.72
N GLY A 142 -16.82 -25.06 -2.91
CA GLY A 142 -16.83 -25.20 -1.45
C GLY A 142 -18.17 -24.88 -0.78
N PHE A 143 -19.09 -24.21 -1.48
CA PHE A 143 -20.41 -23.83 -0.95
C PHE A 143 -21.55 -24.77 -1.35
N ILE A 144 -21.28 -25.77 -2.19
CA ILE A 144 -22.28 -26.80 -2.54
C ILE A 144 -22.24 -27.96 -1.52
N PRO A 145 -23.34 -28.68 -1.30
CA PRO A 145 -23.39 -29.76 -0.31
C PRO A 145 -22.33 -30.86 -0.48
N ASP A 146 -21.84 -31.08 -1.70
CA ASP A 146 -20.80 -32.09 -2.02
C ASP A 146 -19.40 -31.47 -2.18
N GLY A 147 -19.20 -30.28 -1.61
CA GLY A 147 -17.98 -29.49 -1.70
C GLY A 147 -16.87 -29.92 -0.73
N PRO A 148 -15.61 -29.53 -0.96
CA PRO A 148 -14.58 -29.68 0.06
C PRO A 148 -14.87 -28.75 1.24
N GLN A 149 -14.74 -29.24 2.47
CA GLN A 149 -14.80 -28.38 3.66
C GLN A 149 -13.54 -27.52 3.78
N ARG A 150 -12.42 -28.07 3.33
CA ARG A 150 -11.09 -27.47 3.47
C ARG A 150 -10.18 -27.84 2.32
N VAL A 151 -9.44 -26.87 1.81
CA VAL A 151 -8.42 -27.05 0.77
C VAL A 151 -7.10 -26.49 1.29
N ARG A 152 -6.17 -27.36 1.64
CA ARG A 152 -4.80 -26.98 1.99
C ARG A 152 -3.93 -27.01 0.75
N PHE A 153 -2.96 -26.10 0.69
CA PHE A 153 -2.00 -26.08 -0.40
C PHE A 153 -0.60 -25.78 0.10
N SER A 154 0.40 -26.30 -0.61
CA SER A 154 1.81 -26.08 -0.30
C SER A 154 2.66 -26.09 -1.57
N ARG A 155 3.71 -25.26 -1.58
CA ARG A 155 4.63 -25.11 -2.71
C ARG A 155 3.88 -24.79 -4.01
N MET A 156 2.90 -23.89 -3.90
CA MET A 156 2.10 -23.42 -5.03
C MET A 156 2.67 -22.12 -5.57
N ASN A 157 2.70 -21.97 -6.88
CA ASN A 157 2.95 -20.71 -7.54
C ASN A 157 1.61 -20.10 -7.94
N LEU A 158 1.26 -18.95 -7.36
CA LEU A 158 0.02 -18.25 -7.64
C LEU A 158 0.36 -17.00 -8.45
N ALA A 159 -0.21 -16.89 -9.65
CA ALA A 159 -0.10 -15.69 -10.48
C ALA A 159 -1.47 -15.04 -10.61
N PHE A 160 -1.54 -13.75 -10.30
CA PHE A 160 -2.72 -12.91 -10.50
C PHE A 160 -2.34 -11.77 -11.44
N GLU A 161 -3.00 -11.67 -12.59
CA GLU A 161 -2.78 -10.63 -13.59
C GLU A 161 -4.12 -9.97 -13.94
N ARG A 162 -4.25 -8.67 -13.65
CA ARG A 162 -5.43 -7.86 -13.94
C ARG A 162 -5.02 -6.49 -14.50
N ASP A 163 -5.29 -6.28 -15.78
CA ASP A 163 -4.96 -5.03 -16.49
C ASP A 163 -3.43 -4.73 -16.42
N PRO A 164 -2.86 -3.59 -15.94
CA PRO A 164 -1.41 -3.52 -15.79
C PRO A 164 -0.90 -4.35 -14.59
N PHE A 165 -1.79 -4.70 -13.65
CA PHE A 165 -1.41 -5.29 -12.37
C PHE A 165 -1.06 -6.76 -12.48
N ARG A 166 0.10 -7.10 -11.91
CA ARG A 166 0.57 -8.49 -11.80
C ARG A 166 1.18 -8.74 -10.42
N LEU A 167 0.70 -9.80 -9.78
CA LEU A 167 1.16 -10.30 -8.51
C LEU A 167 1.50 -11.78 -8.63
N GLU A 168 2.72 -12.15 -8.26
CA GLU A 168 3.18 -13.52 -8.23
C GLU A 168 3.59 -13.90 -6.82
N LEU A 169 2.97 -14.93 -6.28
CA LEU A 169 3.32 -15.55 -5.01
C LEU A 169 4.01 -16.88 -5.34
N THR A 170 5.32 -16.96 -5.13
CA THR A 170 6.08 -18.19 -5.36
C THR A 170 6.21 -18.99 -4.08
N ASP A 171 6.16 -20.32 -4.17
CA ASP A 171 6.27 -21.22 -3.02
C ASP A 171 5.23 -20.95 -1.91
N ALA A 172 4.01 -20.58 -2.32
CA ALA A 172 2.92 -20.27 -1.42
C ALA A 172 2.39 -21.53 -0.72
N ALA A 173 2.07 -21.37 0.55
CA ALA A 173 1.38 -22.38 1.35
C ALA A 173 0.22 -21.75 2.10
N GLY A 174 -0.85 -22.51 2.34
CA GLY A 174 -2.04 -21.94 2.94
C GLY A 174 -3.23 -22.88 2.98
N GLU A 175 -4.39 -22.31 3.28
CA GLU A 175 -5.64 -23.03 3.46
C GLU A 175 -6.83 -22.17 3.01
N VAL A 176 -7.79 -22.81 2.36
CA VAL A 176 -9.14 -22.31 2.11
C VAL A 176 -10.12 -23.14 2.94
N SER A 177 -10.96 -22.50 3.74
CA SER A 177 -11.96 -23.15 4.60
C SER A 177 -13.37 -22.65 4.26
N PHE A 178 -14.33 -23.57 4.28
CA PHE A 178 -15.75 -23.36 4.01
C PHE A 178 -16.63 -23.84 5.19
N GLU A 179 -16.08 -23.88 6.40
CA GLU A 179 -16.76 -24.40 7.60
C GLU A 179 -17.96 -23.56 8.05
N GLU A 180 -17.96 -22.26 7.76
CA GLU A 180 -19.06 -21.35 8.11
C GLU A 180 -20.06 -21.26 6.95
N ALA A 181 -21.33 -21.53 7.24
CA ALA A 181 -22.38 -21.50 6.22
C ALA A 181 -22.49 -20.11 5.58
N GLY A 182 -22.22 -20.03 4.27
CA GLY A 182 -22.30 -18.79 3.50
C GLY A 182 -21.08 -17.88 3.58
N GLN A 183 -19.97 -18.33 4.17
CA GLN A 183 -18.70 -17.59 4.17
C GLN A 183 -17.49 -18.52 3.99
N GLY A 184 -16.61 -18.14 3.07
CA GLY A 184 -15.32 -18.79 2.86
C GLY A 184 -14.18 -17.92 3.38
N ARG A 185 -13.13 -18.57 3.89
CA ARG A 185 -11.91 -17.90 4.33
C ARG A 185 -10.70 -18.54 3.66
N ALA A 186 -9.83 -17.74 3.06
CA ALA A 186 -8.55 -18.23 2.57
C ALA A 186 -7.39 -17.48 3.23
N THR A 187 -6.33 -18.23 3.51
CA THR A 187 -5.05 -17.71 4.00
C THR A 187 -3.94 -18.27 3.14
N ALA A 188 -2.98 -17.43 2.78
CA ALA A 188 -1.78 -17.83 2.07
C ALA A 188 -0.57 -17.11 2.67
N ILE A 189 0.56 -17.81 2.69
CA ILE A 189 1.84 -17.31 3.13
C ILE A 189 2.86 -17.64 2.04
N CYS A 190 3.71 -16.69 1.68
CA CYS A 190 4.82 -16.95 0.77
C CYS A 190 6.11 -16.25 1.24
N THR A 191 7.23 -16.74 0.75
CA THR A 191 8.57 -16.17 0.98
C THR A 191 9.14 -15.48 -0.25
N SER A 192 8.37 -15.43 -1.35
CA SER A 192 8.75 -14.72 -2.57
C SER A 192 7.53 -14.04 -3.18
N LEU A 193 7.68 -12.75 -3.47
CA LEU A 193 6.67 -11.89 -4.07
C LEU A 193 7.23 -11.25 -5.34
N ASN A 194 6.57 -11.42 -6.48
CA ASN A 194 7.00 -10.86 -7.77
C ASN A 194 8.47 -11.19 -8.12
N GLY A 195 8.89 -12.43 -7.82
CA GLY A 195 10.26 -12.91 -8.04
C GLY A 195 11.30 -12.39 -7.04
N HIS A 196 10.90 -11.60 -6.05
CA HIS A 196 11.78 -11.12 -5.00
C HIS A 196 11.67 -11.98 -3.75
N ALA A 197 12.79 -12.52 -3.29
CA ALA A 197 12.84 -13.28 -2.04
C ALA A 197 12.69 -12.33 -0.84
N CYS A 198 11.71 -12.61 0.01
CA CYS A 198 11.41 -11.85 1.22
C CYS A 198 12.06 -12.53 2.42
N ALA A 199 12.79 -11.77 3.25
CA ALA A 199 13.38 -12.30 4.48
C ALA A 199 12.33 -12.69 5.52
N GLU A 200 11.24 -11.93 5.57
CA GLU A 200 10.04 -12.22 6.35
C GLU A 200 8.90 -12.64 5.40
N PRO A 201 7.97 -13.49 5.85
CA PRO A 201 6.89 -13.96 5.00
C PRO A 201 5.87 -12.84 4.67
N VAL A 202 5.33 -12.90 3.46
CA VAL A 202 4.14 -12.13 3.05
C VAL A 202 2.90 -12.92 3.42
N PHE A 203 1.90 -12.26 4.01
CA PHE A 203 0.64 -12.89 4.40
C PHE A 203 -0.51 -12.33 3.56
N LEU A 204 -1.31 -13.23 3.02
CA LEU A 204 -2.57 -12.91 2.36
C LEU A 204 -3.70 -13.57 3.16
N ARG A 205 -4.72 -12.80 3.51
CA ARG A 205 -5.98 -13.31 4.07
C ARG A 205 -7.12 -12.78 3.22
N THR A 206 -8.09 -13.62 2.91
CA THR A 206 -9.33 -13.17 2.28
C THR A 206 -10.53 -13.86 2.88
N VAL A 207 -11.62 -13.10 2.95
CA VAL A 207 -12.95 -13.51 3.37
C VAL A 207 -13.88 -13.21 2.22
N PHE A 208 -14.69 -14.19 1.83
CA PHE A 208 -15.56 -14.08 0.67
C PHE A 208 -16.89 -14.79 0.90
N SER A 209 -17.94 -14.33 0.24
CA SER A 209 -19.29 -14.87 0.35
C SER A 209 -19.90 -15.16 -1.02
N PRO A 210 -20.74 -16.20 -1.13
CA PRO A 210 -21.44 -16.50 -2.37
C PRO A 210 -22.55 -15.46 -2.64
N ARG A 211 -22.70 -15.07 -3.90
CA ARG A 211 -23.75 -14.19 -4.42
C ARG A 211 -24.47 -14.86 -5.61
N SER A 212 -25.66 -14.38 -5.93
CA SER A 212 -26.45 -14.90 -7.07
C SER A 212 -25.69 -14.88 -8.41
N ALA A 213 -24.75 -13.94 -8.54
CA ALA A 213 -23.89 -13.76 -9.70
C ALA A 213 -22.40 -13.97 -9.41
N GLY A 214 -22.03 -14.83 -8.44
CA GLY A 214 -20.64 -15.24 -8.25
C GLY A 214 -20.18 -15.27 -6.80
N VAL A 215 -18.94 -14.85 -6.56
CA VAL A 215 -18.35 -14.72 -5.23
C VAL A 215 -17.95 -13.26 -5.04
N ARG A 216 -18.31 -12.68 -3.89
CA ARG A 216 -17.91 -11.34 -3.49
C ARG A 216 -16.74 -11.42 -2.52
N ILE A 217 -15.74 -10.56 -2.69
CA ILE A 217 -14.64 -10.42 -1.74
C ILE A 217 -15.10 -9.46 -0.63
N ASP A 218 -15.48 -10.00 0.51
CA ASP A 218 -15.90 -9.19 1.66
C ASP A 218 -14.70 -8.46 2.29
N GLU A 219 -13.55 -9.13 2.35
CA GLU A 219 -12.29 -8.55 2.80
C GLU A 219 -11.11 -9.29 2.16
N LEU A 220 -10.10 -8.55 1.74
CA LEU A 220 -8.77 -9.06 1.40
C LEU A 220 -7.74 -8.22 2.14
N VAL A 221 -6.84 -8.86 2.87
CA VAL A 221 -5.75 -8.23 3.61
C VAL A 221 -4.44 -8.82 3.13
N LEU A 222 -3.57 -7.98 2.61
CA LEU A 222 -2.20 -8.30 2.23
C LEU A 222 -1.26 -7.59 3.19
N LYS A 223 -0.54 -8.36 4.00
CA LYS A 223 0.51 -7.86 4.88
C LYS A 223 1.87 -8.18 4.28
N VAL A 224 2.62 -7.13 4.00
CA VAL A 224 3.95 -7.22 3.39
C VAL A 224 5.03 -6.78 4.38
N PRO A 225 6.18 -7.49 4.41
CA PRO A 225 7.35 -6.98 5.11
C PRO A 225 7.94 -5.81 4.32
N ARG A 226 9.09 -5.31 4.77
CA ARG A 226 9.82 -4.25 4.07
C ARG A 226 10.27 -4.74 2.68
N LEU A 227 9.61 -4.23 1.64
CA LEU A 227 9.86 -4.57 0.24
C LEU A 227 9.97 -3.30 -0.61
N PRO A 228 10.79 -3.30 -1.68
CA PRO A 228 10.79 -2.23 -2.66
C PRO A 228 9.37 -1.89 -3.17
N ILE A 229 8.99 -0.62 -3.19
CA ILE A 229 7.64 -0.15 -3.59
C ILE A 229 7.31 -0.57 -5.03
N ALA A 230 8.32 -0.57 -5.91
CA ALA A 230 8.18 -1.05 -7.29
C ALA A 230 7.63 -2.49 -7.37
N LEU A 231 7.93 -3.35 -6.39
CA LEU A 231 7.43 -4.72 -6.36
C LEU A 231 5.98 -4.82 -5.91
N ALA A 232 5.55 -3.92 -5.01
CA ALA A 232 4.15 -3.85 -4.59
C ALA A 232 3.25 -3.24 -5.68
N ARG A 233 3.83 -2.63 -6.71
CA ARG A 233 3.15 -1.98 -7.83
C ARG A 233 2.03 -1.03 -7.40
N LEU A 234 2.20 -0.37 -6.25
CA LEU A 234 1.19 0.57 -5.70
C LEU A 234 0.87 1.73 -6.65
N HIS A 235 1.78 2.07 -7.57
CA HIS A 235 1.57 3.04 -8.64
C HIS A 235 0.44 2.65 -9.61
N GLU A 236 0.06 1.38 -9.70
CA GLU A 236 -1.08 0.94 -10.52
C GLU A 236 -2.41 1.14 -9.77
N LEU A 237 -2.37 1.31 -8.45
CA LEU A 237 -3.52 1.53 -7.57
C LEU A 237 -3.68 3.00 -7.14
N SER A 238 -2.69 3.84 -7.44
CA SER A 238 -2.60 5.23 -7.03
C SER A 238 -2.24 6.10 -8.23
N PRO A 239 -2.77 7.33 -8.36
CA PRO A 239 -2.34 8.26 -9.40
C PRO A 239 -0.87 8.70 -9.27
N VAL A 240 -0.19 8.35 -8.17
CA VAL A 240 1.20 8.73 -7.89
C VAL A 240 2.16 7.62 -8.36
N ASP A 241 3.03 7.96 -9.32
CA ASP A 241 4.04 7.05 -9.88
C ASP A 241 5.29 6.96 -8.99
N ILE A 242 5.13 6.33 -7.82
CA ILE A 242 6.23 6.08 -6.88
C ILE A 242 6.99 4.85 -7.33
N ARG A 243 8.27 5.03 -7.68
CA ARG A 243 9.13 3.95 -8.19
C ARG A 243 10.24 3.59 -7.21
N HIS A 244 10.69 4.56 -6.42
CA HIS A 244 11.79 4.37 -5.47
C HIS A 244 11.30 4.28 -4.01
N GLY A 245 12.10 3.59 -3.21
CA GLY A 245 11.85 3.38 -1.79
C GLY A 245 11.29 2.01 -1.46
N GLU A 246 10.99 1.80 -0.18
CA GLU A 246 10.52 0.54 0.36
C GLU A 246 9.26 0.77 1.19
N PHE A 247 8.36 -0.22 1.22
CA PHE A 247 7.13 -0.20 1.99
C PHE A 247 7.05 -1.44 2.88
N ALA A 248 6.58 -1.26 4.11
CA ALA A 248 6.23 -2.34 5.04
C ALA A 248 4.89 -2.01 5.68
N GLY A 249 3.91 -2.91 5.60
CA GLY A 249 2.58 -2.59 6.08
C GLY A 249 1.50 -3.53 5.61
N GLU A 250 0.29 -2.99 5.58
CA GLU A 250 -0.95 -3.69 5.28
C GLU A 250 -1.72 -2.95 4.19
N LEU A 251 -2.20 -3.72 3.22
CA LEU A 251 -3.13 -3.32 2.19
C LEU A 251 -4.44 -4.09 2.40
N SER A 252 -5.54 -3.38 2.62
CA SER A 252 -6.87 -3.97 2.72
C SER A 252 -7.70 -3.60 1.48
N TYR A 253 -8.55 -4.52 1.05
CA TYR A 253 -9.48 -4.35 -0.06
C TYR A 253 -10.85 -4.92 0.31
N ARG A 254 -11.91 -4.19 0.00
CA ARG A 254 -13.30 -4.60 0.25
C ARG A 254 -14.20 -4.23 -0.93
N GLU A 255 -15.08 -5.16 -1.32
CA GLU A 255 -16.16 -4.88 -2.26
C GLU A 255 -17.42 -4.45 -1.49
N LEU A 256 -17.74 -3.16 -1.54
CA LEU A 256 -18.95 -2.59 -0.95
C LEU A 256 -20.04 -2.46 -2.01
N ASP A 257 -21.30 -2.36 -1.57
CA ASP A 257 -22.42 -2.14 -2.51
C ASP A 257 -22.30 -0.79 -3.24
N ALA A 258 -21.63 0.18 -2.63
CA ALA A 258 -21.41 1.52 -3.18
C ALA A 258 -20.15 1.63 -4.06
N GLY A 259 -19.26 0.63 -4.06
CA GLY A 259 -17.98 0.71 -4.75
C GLY A 259 -16.88 -0.15 -4.11
N ASN A 260 -15.69 -0.09 -4.68
CA ASN A 260 -14.51 -0.78 -4.18
C ASN A 260 -13.72 0.13 -3.23
N GLN A 261 -13.41 -0.35 -2.03
CA GLN A 261 -12.59 0.35 -1.06
C GLN A 261 -11.22 -0.31 -0.94
N LEU A 262 -10.17 0.50 -0.99
CA LEU A 262 -8.79 0.12 -0.71
C LEU A 262 -8.28 0.95 0.47
N GLU A 263 -7.71 0.31 1.48
CA GLU A 263 -7.04 1.01 2.59
C GLU A 263 -5.58 0.56 2.66
N LEU A 264 -4.66 1.51 2.82
CA LEU A 264 -3.24 1.27 2.98
C LEU A 264 -2.76 1.86 4.31
N SER A 265 -2.01 1.08 5.08
CA SER A 265 -1.33 1.56 6.28
C SER A 265 0.04 0.92 6.42
N GLY A 266 1.01 1.64 6.96
CA GLY A 266 2.37 1.14 7.09
C GLY A 266 3.43 2.22 7.08
N ARG A 267 4.67 1.82 6.80
CA ARG A 267 5.82 2.71 6.72
C ARG A 267 6.46 2.63 5.37
N CYS A 268 6.76 3.80 4.81
CA CYS A 268 7.57 3.92 3.61
C CYS A 268 8.94 4.49 3.99
N TYR A 269 9.98 4.03 3.30
CA TYR A 269 11.36 4.41 3.55
C TYR A 269 12.04 4.87 2.27
N GLY A 270 12.87 5.92 2.40
CA GLY A 270 13.73 6.40 1.32
C GLY A 270 12.96 6.85 0.06
N LEU A 271 11.82 7.52 0.25
CA LEU A 271 11.04 8.05 -0.86
C LEU A 271 11.68 9.32 -1.44
N ASP A 272 11.52 9.51 -2.75
CA ASP A 272 11.82 10.77 -3.44
C ASP A 272 10.56 11.65 -3.47
N LEU A 273 10.66 12.87 -2.95
CA LEU A 273 9.52 13.80 -2.92
C LEU A 273 9.11 14.25 -4.31
N THR A 274 10.02 14.22 -5.28
CA THR A 274 9.73 14.53 -6.67
C THR A 274 8.68 13.56 -7.20
N GLU A 275 8.86 12.27 -6.95
CA GLU A 275 7.91 11.22 -7.36
C GLU A 275 6.58 11.34 -6.61
N CYS A 276 6.64 11.59 -5.31
CA CYS A 276 5.44 11.69 -4.48
C CYS A 276 4.56 12.91 -4.81
N THR A 277 5.16 14.00 -5.32
CA THR A 277 4.45 15.26 -5.56
C THR A 277 4.19 15.54 -7.04
N GLN A 278 4.79 14.76 -7.94
CA GLN A 278 4.57 14.87 -9.37
C GLN A 278 3.10 14.59 -9.71
N GLY A 279 2.48 15.50 -10.46
CA GLY A 279 1.05 15.43 -10.81
C GLY A 279 0.09 15.92 -9.71
N LEU A 280 0.55 16.03 -8.46
CA LEU A 280 -0.22 16.64 -7.37
C LEU A 280 0.01 18.16 -7.28
N LEU A 281 1.25 18.60 -7.51
CA LEU A 281 1.66 19.99 -7.47
C LEU A 281 2.04 20.51 -8.86
N ALA A 282 1.90 21.82 -9.07
CA ALA A 282 2.27 22.46 -10.34
C ALA A 282 3.78 22.36 -10.60
N THR A 283 4.58 22.45 -9.54
CA THR A 283 6.02 22.17 -9.57
C THR A 283 6.30 21.02 -8.61
N PRO A 284 6.85 19.88 -9.10
CA PRO A 284 7.30 18.80 -8.24
C PRO A 284 8.33 19.31 -7.23
N VAL A 285 8.23 18.83 -5.99
CA VAL A 285 9.07 19.26 -4.88
C VAL A 285 10.26 18.33 -4.77
N ARG A 286 11.47 18.85 -4.98
CA ARG A 286 12.69 18.09 -4.76
C ARG A 286 12.99 17.97 -3.28
N GLY A 287 13.43 16.78 -2.89
CA GLY A 287 13.82 16.46 -1.52
C GLY A 287 13.67 14.98 -1.24
N ARG A 288 13.92 14.58 0.01
CA ARG A 288 13.86 13.18 0.43
C ARG A 288 12.91 13.01 1.59
N CYS A 289 12.18 11.91 1.59
CA CYS A 289 11.44 11.46 2.74
C CYS A 289 12.07 10.16 3.25
N PRO A 290 13.01 10.24 4.22
CA PRO A 290 13.71 9.05 4.73
C PRO A 290 12.76 8.04 5.36
N GLU A 291 11.73 8.51 6.07
CA GLU A 291 10.70 7.68 6.69
C GLU A 291 9.39 8.47 6.78
N ILE A 292 8.30 7.83 6.35
CA ILE A 292 6.93 8.29 6.53
C ILE A 292 6.08 7.11 6.97
N GLU A 293 5.28 7.31 8.01
CA GLU A 293 4.26 6.38 8.43
C GLU A 293 2.93 6.84 7.86
N VAL A 294 2.42 6.07 6.91
CA VAL A 294 1.05 6.17 6.41
C VAL A 294 0.16 5.50 7.43
N GLN A 295 -0.54 6.29 8.22
CA GLN A 295 -1.46 5.77 9.23
C GLN A 295 -2.75 5.28 8.59
N GLU A 296 -3.20 5.98 7.55
CA GLU A 296 -4.39 5.64 6.77
C GLU A 296 -4.26 6.28 5.39
N LEU A 297 -4.42 5.50 4.33
CA LEU A 297 -4.75 6.01 3.00
C LEU A 297 -5.96 5.23 2.51
N THR A 298 -7.08 5.94 2.33
CA THR A 298 -8.34 5.36 1.89
C THR A 298 -8.64 5.82 0.47
N VAL A 299 -8.83 4.86 -0.43
CA VAL A 299 -9.17 5.07 -1.83
C VAL A 299 -10.51 4.38 -2.10
N LEU A 300 -11.47 5.12 -2.64
CA LEU A 300 -12.79 4.63 -3.02
C LEU A 300 -12.95 4.76 -4.53
N ASP A 301 -13.20 3.65 -5.22
CA ASP A 301 -13.31 3.56 -6.69
C ASP A 301 -12.16 4.25 -7.44
N GLY A 302 -10.93 4.07 -6.92
CA GLY A 302 -9.71 4.65 -7.49
C GLY A 302 -9.48 6.13 -7.16
N ALA A 303 -10.40 6.80 -6.47
CA ALA A 303 -10.23 8.18 -6.01
C ALA A 303 -9.75 8.22 -4.55
N PRO A 304 -8.64 8.90 -4.23
CA PRO A 304 -8.22 9.09 -2.85
C PRO A 304 -9.27 9.91 -2.09
N GLN A 305 -9.68 9.42 -0.93
CA GLN A 305 -10.67 10.04 -0.06
C GLN A 305 -10.01 10.70 1.14
N ARG A 306 -9.05 10.00 1.75
CA ARG A 306 -8.36 10.43 2.96
C ARG A 306 -6.93 9.91 2.97
N LEU A 307 -6.00 10.76 3.42
CA LEU A 307 -4.61 10.40 3.66
C LEU A 307 -4.18 10.99 5.01
N ARG A 308 -3.81 10.12 5.95
CA ARG A 308 -3.24 10.50 7.25
C ARG A 308 -1.83 9.94 7.38
N PHE A 309 -0.87 10.81 7.65
CA PHE A 309 0.53 10.41 7.78
C PHE A 309 1.31 11.24 8.80
N ARG A 310 2.47 10.72 9.17
CA ARG A 310 3.51 11.42 9.94
C ARG A 310 4.89 11.02 9.43
N GLY A 311 5.90 11.86 9.61
CA GLY A 311 7.23 11.52 9.14
C GLY A 311 8.18 12.70 9.07
N ALA A 312 9.29 12.50 8.37
CA ALA A 312 10.29 13.54 8.16
C ALA A 312 10.51 13.82 6.68
N LEU A 313 10.64 15.09 6.35
CA LEU A 313 11.05 15.60 5.04
C LEU A 313 12.43 16.23 5.21
N ARG A 314 13.39 15.86 4.38
CA ARG A 314 14.79 16.32 4.46
C ARG A 314 15.25 16.86 3.13
N ASP A 315 16.15 17.84 3.21
CA ASP A 315 16.77 18.47 2.03
C ASP A 315 15.73 18.94 1.01
N VAL A 316 14.57 19.40 1.48
CA VAL A 316 13.49 19.89 0.62
C VAL A 316 13.91 21.24 0.06
N GLU A 317 13.85 21.42 -1.25
CA GLU A 317 14.20 22.71 -1.84
C GLU A 317 13.12 23.75 -1.53
N LEU A 318 13.49 24.81 -0.79
CA LEU A 318 12.55 25.86 -0.39
C LEU A 318 11.90 26.52 -1.61
N GLY A 319 12.69 26.72 -2.67
CA GLY A 319 12.22 27.31 -3.93
C GLY A 319 11.06 26.53 -4.55
N ASP A 320 11.07 25.20 -4.48
CA ASP A 320 10.00 24.37 -5.05
C ASP A 320 8.71 24.48 -4.22
N LEU A 321 8.83 24.56 -2.88
CA LEU A 321 7.68 24.82 -2.00
C LEU A 321 7.07 26.20 -2.26
N LEU A 322 7.93 27.23 -2.36
CA LEU A 322 7.51 28.62 -2.53
C LEU A 322 7.06 28.96 -3.96
N ALA A 323 7.50 28.22 -4.98
CA ALA A 323 7.04 28.39 -6.36
C ALA A 323 5.53 28.21 -6.46
N ASN A 324 4.97 27.27 -5.70
CA ASN A 324 3.51 27.06 -5.64
C ASN A 324 2.76 28.27 -5.05
N LEU A 325 3.44 29.12 -4.27
CA LEU A 325 2.93 30.37 -3.71
C LEU A 325 3.28 31.62 -4.55
N GLY A 326 3.86 31.45 -5.74
CA GLY A 326 4.26 32.56 -6.62
C GLY A 326 5.60 33.21 -6.28
N LEU A 327 6.35 32.64 -5.31
CA LEU A 327 7.68 33.09 -4.90
C LEU A 327 8.77 32.20 -5.51
N ALA A 328 8.69 31.99 -6.83
CA ALA A 328 9.69 31.22 -7.56
C ALA A 328 11.04 31.94 -7.56
N GLY A 329 12.14 31.19 -7.32
CA GLY A 329 13.50 31.72 -7.32
C GLY A 329 14.13 31.92 -5.94
N ALA A 330 13.38 31.67 -4.86
CA ALA A 330 13.98 31.45 -3.55
C ALA A 330 14.86 30.19 -3.55
N ASP A 331 15.90 30.18 -2.73
CA ASP A 331 16.77 29.03 -2.50
C ASP A 331 16.78 28.62 -1.02
N GLY A 332 17.60 27.63 -0.71
CA GLY A 332 17.74 27.08 0.63
C GLY A 332 17.10 25.71 0.77
N ARG A 333 17.40 25.08 1.91
CA ARG A 333 16.99 23.72 2.23
C ARG A 333 16.12 23.69 3.46
N VAL A 334 15.03 22.94 3.35
CA VAL A 334 14.04 22.77 4.39
C VAL A 334 14.10 21.34 4.91
N THR A 335 14.14 21.22 6.23
CA THR A 335 13.93 19.96 6.93
C THR A 335 12.70 20.12 7.81
N LEU A 336 11.69 19.28 7.60
CA LEU A 336 10.44 19.32 8.36
C LEU A 336 10.21 17.97 9.05
N SER A 337 9.77 18.03 10.28
CA SER A 337 9.18 16.92 11.02
C SER A 337 7.67 17.14 11.03
N VAL A 338 6.95 16.27 10.33
CA VAL A 338 5.49 16.25 10.30
C VAL A 338 5.02 15.34 11.44
N GLY A 339 4.47 15.95 12.49
CA GLY A 339 3.91 15.22 13.62
C GLY A 339 2.61 14.51 13.25
N THR A 340 1.73 15.22 12.54
CA THR A 340 0.53 14.68 11.91
C THR A 340 0.18 15.50 10.67
N ALA A 341 -0.30 14.85 9.63
CA ALA A 341 -0.91 15.48 8.48
C ALA A 341 -2.11 14.65 8.06
N GLU A 342 -3.23 15.31 7.82
CA GLU A 342 -4.48 14.72 7.35
C GLU A 342 -5.00 15.52 6.16
N LEU A 343 -5.14 14.84 5.03
CA LEU A 343 -5.69 15.39 3.80
C LEU A 343 -6.96 14.65 3.42
N SER A 344 -7.96 15.40 2.97
CA SER A 344 -9.19 14.90 2.36
C SER A 344 -9.41 15.55 1.00
N GLN A 345 -10.54 15.21 0.37
CA GLN A 345 -10.97 15.87 -0.87
C GLN A 345 -11.23 17.38 -0.70
N ALA A 346 -11.50 17.84 0.54
CA ALA A 346 -11.71 19.25 0.83
C ALA A 346 -10.39 20.03 0.98
N GLY A 347 -9.24 19.35 1.08
CA GLY A 347 -7.93 19.94 1.24
C GLY A 347 -7.20 19.39 2.48
N LEU A 348 -6.52 20.29 3.19
CA LEU A 348 -5.75 19.97 4.38
C LEU A 348 -6.63 20.12 5.63
N ASP A 349 -7.04 19.00 6.21
CA ASP A 349 -7.88 18.99 7.41
C ASP A 349 -7.04 19.28 8.66
N GLN A 350 -5.82 18.74 8.71
CA GLN A 350 -4.87 19.01 9.79
C GLN A 350 -3.42 18.91 9.30
N LEU A 351 -2.55 19.79 9.77
CA LEU A 351 -1.11 19.66 9.69
C LEU A 351 -0.50 20.20 10.97
N VAL A 352 0.32 19.38 11.62
CA VAL A 352 1.20 19.79 12.70
C VAL A 352 2.63 19.47 12.27
N ALA A 353 3.45 20.50 12.13
CA ALA A 353 4.83 20.37 11.69
C ALA A 353 5.77 21.29 12.44
N SER A 354 7.03 20.89 12.53
CA SER A 354 8.13 21.72 13.00
C SER A 354 9.35 21.48 12.11
N GLY A 355 10.37 22.32 12.20
CA GLY A 355 11.56 22.12 11.38
C GLY A 355 12.40 23.35 11.23
N GLN A 356 13.15 23.40 10.12
CA GLN A 356 14.05 24.50 9.84
C GLN A 356 14.27 24.68 8.35
N ALA A 357 14.44 25.93 7.93
CA ALA A 357 15.00 26.31 6.65
C ALA A 357 16.41 26.89 6.88
N ARG A 358 17.38 26.43 6.10
CA ARG A 358 18.78 26.88 6.16
C ARG A 358 19.27 27.29 4.79
N ASP A 359 20.37 28.04 4.77
CA ASP A 359 21.05 28.46 3.55
C ASP A 359 20.14 29.26 2.60
N VAL A 360 19.17 29.99 3.15
CA VAL A 360 18.21 30.78 2.37
C VAL A 360 18.85 32.14 2.06
N SER A 361 19.12 32.41 0.80
CA SER A 361 19.67 33.70 0.38
C SER A 361 18.60 34.78 0.51
N LEU A 362 18.81 35.74 1.41
CA LEU A 362 17.93 36.90 1.53
C LEU A 362 17.82 37.67 0.22
N GLU A 363 18.90 37.73 -0.56
CA GLU A 363 18.94 38.51 -1.79
C GLU A 363 18.02 37.91 -2.85
N ARG A 364 18.03 36.57 -2.97
CA ARG A 364 17.13 35.86 -3.89
C ARG A 364 15.69 35.91 -3.41
N LEU A 365 15.47 35.71 -2.12
CA LEU A 365 14.13 35.77 -1.52
C LEU A 365 13.51 37.18 -1.67
N SER A 366 14.24 38.23 -1.32
CA SER A 366 13.75 39.61 -1.40
C SER A 366 13.52 40.06 -2.84
N ARG A 367 14.36 39.60 -3.79
CA ARG A 367 14.16 39.79 -5.22
C ARG A 367 12.90 39.09 -5.72
N ALA A 368 12.72 37.81 -5.36
CA ALA A 368 11.54 37.03 -5.75
C ALA A 368 10.24 37.64 -5.20
N ALA A 369 10.29 38.21 -3.99
CA ALA A 369 9.15 38.90 -3.39
C ALA A 369 8.93 40.34 -3.93
N GLY A 370 9.85 40.86 -4.75
CA GLY A 370 9.78 42.23 -5.29
C GLY A 370 10.01 43.33 -4.24
N TRP A 371 10.62 43.00 -3.10
CA TRP A 371 10.87 43.95 -2.02
C TRP A 371 12.11 44.82 -2.26
N GLY A 372 13.07 44.34 -3.04
CA GLY A 372 14.39 44.96 -3.22
C GLY A 372 15.49 43.96 -2.93
N LEU A 373 16.72 44.42 -2.68
CA LEU A 373 17.85 43.54 -2.34
C LEU A 373 18.31 43.71 -0.89
N ILE A 374 18.43 42.58 -0.20
CA ILE A 374 19.06 42.44 1.12
C ILE A 374 20.07 41.31 1.02
N SER A 375 21.34 41.52 1.36
CA SER A 375 22.31 40.44 1.41
C SER A 375 22.21 39.67 2.72
N GLY A 376 22.75 38.45 2.77
CA GLY A 376 22.84 37.64 3.97
C GLY A 376 22.20 36.26 3.79
N THR A 377 22.52 35.37 4.71
CA THR A 377 21.97 34.00 4.75
C THR A 377 21.00 33.89 5.90
N LEU A 378 19.74 33.62 5.57
CA LEU A 378 18.64 33.46 6.49
C LEU A 378 18.56 32.01 6.98
N GLN A 379 18.36 31.87 8.28
CA GLN A 379 17.96 30.65 8.95
C GLN A 379 16.59 30.87 9.59
N VAL A 380 15.68 29.95 9.34
CA VAL A 380 14.35 29.94 9.95
C VAL A 380 14.22 28.65 10.73
N THR A 381 13.90 28.74 12.01
CA THR A 381 13.52 27.58 12.84
C THR A 381 12.02 27.68 13.09
N ILE A 382 11.28 26.65 12.72
CA ILE A 382 9.84 26.54 12.94
C ILE A 382 9.66 25.63 14.15
N ASP A 383 9.27 26.20 15.27
CA ASP A 383 9.05 25.45 16.50
C ASP A 383 7.70 24.71 16.45
N ASP A 384 6.69 25.37 15.88
CA ASP A 384 5.34 24.85 15.74
C ASP A 384 4.63 25.48 14.53
N LEU A 385 3.96 24.66 13.73
CA LEU A 385 3.09 25.06 12.63
C LEU A 385 1.84 24.18 12.71
N VAL A 386 0.70 24.82 12.94
CA VAL A 386 -0.61 24.17 13.03
C VAL A 386 -1.53 24.77 11.98
N ILE A 387 -1.96 23.95 11.03
CA ILE A 387 -3.01 24.27 10.07
C ILE A 387 -4.17 23.32 10.34
N GLU A 388 -5.39 23.85 10.42
CA GLU A 388 -6.60 23.06 10.61
C GLU A 388 -7.70 23.56 9.67
N ASN A 389 -8.36 22.64 8.96
CA ASN A 389 -9.42 22.96 7.99
C ASN A 389 -8.99 24.04 6.98
N ASN A 390 -7.77 23.91 6.45
CA ASN A 390 -7.10 24.88 5.58
C ASN A 390 -6.83 26.27 6.20
N GLU A 391 -7.00 26.46 7.51
CA GLU A 391 -6.75 27.73 8.24
C GLU A 391 -5.46 27.66 9.04
N LEU A 392 -4.65 28.72 8.99
CA LEU A 392 -3.45 28.82 9.81
C LEU A 392 -3.84 29.16 11.26
N ARG A 393 -3.88 28.13 12.11
CA ARG A 393 -4.23 28.25 13.53
C ARG A 393 -3.09 28.77 14.38
N ALA A 394 -1.90 28.21 14.18
CA ALA A 394 -0.72 28.62 14.91
C ALA A 394 0.55 28.53 14.06
N LEU A 395 1.46 29.47 14.25
CA LEU A 395 2.84 29.38 13.77
C LEU A 395 3.74 30.03 14.82
N SER A 396 4.78 29.35 15.25
CA SER A 396 5.89 29.90 16.02
C SER A 396 7.17 29.63 15.26
N ALA A 397 7.85 30.68 14.82
CA ALA A 397 9.11 30.56 14.11
C ALA A 397 10.11 31.64 14.51
N THR A 398 11.37 31.26 14.67
CA THR A 398 12.48 32.19 14.88
C THR A 398 13.21 32.39 13.57
N VAL A 399 13.36 33.64 13.14
CA VAL A 399 14.05 34.05 11.93
C VAL A 399 15.34 34.78 12.31
N ARG A 400 16.48 34.34 11.79
CA ARG A 400 17.78 34.96 12.06
C ARG A 400 18.59 35.00 10.79
N VAL A 401 19.40 36.05 10.64
CA VAL A 401 20.44 36.09 9.63
C VAL A 401 21.77 35.76 10.29
N ASP A 402 22.55 34.92 9.64
CA ASP A 402 23.91 34.62 10.08
C ASP A 402 24.75 35.89 10.15
N ASP A 403 25.61 35.94 11.17
CA ASP A 403 26.53 37.05 11.34
C ASP A 403 27.36 37.23 10.05
N PRO A 404 27.59 38.49 9.63
CA PRO A 404 28.38 38.74 8.44
C PRO A 404 29.77 38.11 8.61
N GLY A 405 30.16 37.28 7.64
CA GLY A 405 31.52 36.75 7.57
C GLY A 405 32.53 37.84 7.20
N PRO A 406 33.52 37.57 6.32
CA PRO A 406 34.48 38.60 5.91
C PRO A 406 33.85 39.75 5.11
N THR A 407 32.66 39.54 4.54
CA THR A 407 31.88 40.57 3.82
C THR A 407 30.71 41.04 4.67
N PRO A 408 30.55 42.36 4.88
CA PRO A 408 29.44 42.90 5.66
C PRO A 408 28.11 42.65 4.96
N ASN A 409 27.08 42.37 5.75
CA ASN A 409 25.71 42.28 5.25
C ASN A 409 25.18 43.69 4.97
N TRP A 410 24.36 43.84 3.94
CA TRP A 410 23.82 45.13 3.52
C TRP A 410 22.37 45.03 3.07
N VAL A 411 21.69 46.18 3.14
CA VAL A 411 20.31 46.38 2.67
C VAL A 411 20.26 47.59 1.76
N GLU A 412 19.47 47.52 0.69
CA GLU A 412 19.24 48.69 -0.18
C GLU A 412 18.62 49.85 0.59
N GLY A 413 19.20 51.04 0.40
CA GLY A 413 18.73 52.27 1.05
C GLY A 413 17.27 52.60 0.70
N GLU A 414 16.84 52.36 -0.55
CA GLU A 414 15.46 52.57 -0.98
C GLU A 414 14.47 51.61 -0.30
N LEU A 415 14.85 50.34 -0.13
CA LEU A 415 14.04 49.36 0.59
C LEU A 415 13.90 49.78 2.05
N LEU A 416 14.99 50.17 2.69
CA LEU A 416 14.99 50.69 4.05
C LEU A 416 14.06 51.91 4.18
N ARG A 417 14.15 52.85 3.22
CA ARG A 417 13.33 54.06 3.20
C ARG A 417 11.85 53.74 3.06
N ARG A 418 11.49 52.81 2.16
CA ARG A 418 10.11 52.34 2.01
C ARG A 418 9.60 51.72 3.31
N ALA A 419 10.34 50.76 3.87
CA ALA A 419 9.97 50.07 5.10
C ALA A 419 9.80 51.02 6.28
N LEU A 420 10.71 51.98 6.47
CA LEU A 420 10.67 52.94 7.56
C LEU A 420 9.56 54.00 7.36
N SER A 421 9.31 54.41 6.10
CA SER A 421 8.21 55.31 5.79
C SER A 421 6.84 54.68 6.04
N SER A 422 6.68 53.39 5.73
CA SER A 422 5.43 52.67 5.94
C SER A 422 5.21 52.25 7.40
N ALA A 423 6.27 51.83 8.10
CA ALA A 423 6.15 51.27 9.44
C ALA A 423 6.21 52.32 10.56
N LEU A 424 7.11 53.32 10.44
CA LEU A 424 7.41 54.25 11.54
C LEU A 424 6.99 55.69 11.26
N LYS A 425 6.47 55.99 10.06
CA LYS A 425 6.18 57.37 9.59
C LYS A 425 7.37 58.32 9.77
N LEU A 426 8.59 57.80 9.84
CA LEU A 426 9.82 58.56 10.01
C LEU A 426 10.36 58.97 8.65
N ASN A 427 10.58 60.27 8.45
CA ASN A 427 11.27 60.77 7.27
C ASN A 427 12.79 60.69 7.52
N LEU A 428 13.42 59.68 6.92
CA LEU A 428 14.88 59.61 6.86
C LEU A 428 15.45 60.76 6.02
N PRO A 429 16.73 61.16 6.22
CA PRO A 429 17.40 62.14 5.39
C PRO A 429 17.33 61.74 3.90
N PRO A 430 17.22 62.72 2.97
CA PRO A 430 17.06 62.43 1.54
C PRO A 430 18.27 61.76 0.88
N VAL A 431 19.42 61.66 1.58
CA VAL A 431 20.65 61.05 1.08
C VAL A 431 21.02 59.86 1.96
N LEU A 432 20.32 58.74 1.78
CA LEU A 432 20.82 57.45 2.25
C LEU A 432 21.78 56.88 1.20
N PRO A 433 22.86 56.19 1.60
CA PRO A 433 23.68 55.42 0.67
C PRO A 433 22.82 54.39 -0.07
N GLU A 434 23.22 54.03 -1.29
CA GLU A 434 22.54 52.97 -2.06
C GLU A 434 22.50 51.64 -1.28
N ARG A 435 23.56 51.35 -0.52
CA ARG A 435 23.68 50.17 0.34
C ARG A 435 24.08 50.58 1.75
N ILE A 436 23.34 50.10 2.73
CA ILE A 436 23.57 50.37 4.15
C ILE A 436 23.99 49.05 4.80
N GLU A 437 25.14 49.06 5.49
CA GLU A 437 25.60 47.91 6.27
C GLU A 437 24.65 47.64 7.45
N TYR A 438 24.30 46.38 7.67
CA TYR A 438 23.57 45.95 8.87
C TYR A 438 24.35 44.92 9.66
N THR A 439 24.27 45.04 10.99
CA THR A 439 25.04 44.19 11.91
C THR A 439 24.19 43.08 12.50
N ARG A 440 22.87 43.27 12.63
CA ARG A 440 21.94 42.25 13.15
C ARG A 440 20.59 42.34 12.46
N LEU A 441 20.07 41.19 12.05
CA LEU A 441 18.70 41.02 11.56
C LEU A 441 18.14 39.71 12.13
N GLY A 442 17.05 39.81 12.88
CA GLY A 442 16.35 38.64 13.40
C GLY A 442 15.11 39.01 14.19
N PHE A 443 14.14 38.12 14.19
CA PHE A 443 12.84 38.32 14.83
C PHE A 443 12.16 36.98 15.08
N THR A 444 11.21 36.95 16.00
CA THR A 444 10.32 35.82 16.22
C THR A 444 8.95 36.14 15.65
N VAL A 445 8.41 35.19 14.90
CA VAL A 445 7.09 35.21 14.30
C VAL A 445 6.17 34.37 15.16
N VAL A 446 5.07 34.96 15.63
CA VAL A 446 3.97 34.22 16.24
C VAL A 446 2.70 34.54 15.47
N VAL A 447 2.03 33.52 14.95
CA VAL A 447 0.70 33.66 14.35
C VAL A 447 -0.29 32.89 15.21
N ARG A 448 -1.44 33.50 15.51
CA ARG A 448 -2.59 32.85 16.12
C ARG A 448 -3.85 33.27 15.38
N ASP A 449 -4.62 32.29 14.90
CA ASP A 449 -5.84 32.51 14.12
C ASP A 449 -5.64 33.54 13.00
N GLU A 450 -4.58 33.35 12.21
CA GLU A 450 -4.20 34.21 11.07
C GLU A 450 -3.85 35.67 11.46
N ILE A 451 -3.61 35.95 12.74
CA ILE A 451 -3.10 37.23 13.24
C ILE A 451 -1.61 37.09 13.54
N LEU A 452 -0.78 37.87 12.84
CA LEU A 452 0.68 37.87 12.94
C LEU A 452 1.18 38.91 13.96
N GLU A 453 1.95 38.43 14.93
CA GLU A 453 2.76 39.21 15.87
C GLU A 453 4.26 38.98 15.56
N LEU A 454 5.04 40.06 15.58
CA LEU A 454 6.47 40.04 15.28
C LEU A 454 7.24 40.57 16.50
N PHE A 455 8.07 39.75 17.10
CA PHE A 455 8.90 40.13 18.24
C PHE A 455 10.33 40.37 17.79
N GLY A 456 10.97 41.42 18.30
CA GLY A 456 12.40 41.63 18.08
C GLY A 456 13.25 40.49 18.65
N SER A 457 14.53 40.46 18.29
CA SER A 457 15.48 39.45 18.79
C SER A 457 16.67 40.04 19.54
N HIS A 458 16.82 41.37 19.54
CA HIS A 458 17.98 42.04 20.11
C HIS A 458 17.68 43.51 20.45
N GLY A 459 18.68 44.22 20.98
CA GLY A 459 18.58 45.63 21.35
C GLY A 459 17.92 45.83 22.73
N PRO A 460 17.52 47.06 23.07
CA PRO A 460 16.89 47.33 24.36
C PRO A 460 15.59 46.51 24.53
N GLN A 461 15.53 45.71 25.59
CA GLN A 461 14.40 44.80 25.89
C GLN A 461 14.10 43.77 24.79
N ASP A 462 15.08 43.46 23.93
CA ASP A 462 14.94 42.54 22.78
C ASP A 462 13.86 42.94 21.77
N LYS A 463 13.54 44.24 21.64
CA LYS A 463 12.49 44.75 20.74
C LYS A 463 12.97 45.20 19.36
N THR A 464 14.24 44.99 19.03
CA THR A 464 14.81 45.40 17.74
C THR A 464 14.85 44.23 16.77
N ILE A 465 14.40 44.48 15.54
CA ILE A 465 14.37 43.53 14.41
C ILE A 465 15.59 43.73 13.51
N LEU A 466 15.96 44.98 13.21
CA LEU A 466 17.08 45.32 12.32
C LEU A 466 17.95 46.42 12.95
N THR A 467 19.26 46.15 13.05
CA THR A 467 20.28 47.11 13.47
C THR A 467 21.22 47.40 12.31
N VAL A 468 21.34 48.68 11.94
CA VAL A 468 22.26 49.15 10.88
C VAL A 468 23.46 49.87 11.45
N ARG A 469 24.57 49.85 10.71
CA ARG A 469 25.76 50.64 11.02
C ARG A 469 25.75 51.94 10.22
N LEU A 470 25.60 53.06 10.92
CA LEU A 470 25.63 54.40 10.34
C LEU A 470 26.67 55.24 11.07
N PHE A 471 27.58 55.86 10.32
CA PHE A 471 28.66 56.71 10.87
C PHE A 471 29.49 56.00 11.96
N GLY A 472 29.72 54.68 11.81
CA GLY A 472 30.47 53.86 12.76
C GLY A 472 29.73 53.53 14.06
N ARG A 473 28.42 53.79 14.15
CA ARG A 473 27.56 53.42 15.28
C ARG A 473 26.47 52.45 14.85
N ASP A 474 26.20 51.47 15.69
CA ASP A 474 25.10 50.53 15.51
C ASP A 474 23.81 51.17 16.03
N LEU A 475 22.80 51.29 15.17
CA LEU A 475 21.51 51.91 15.43
C LEU A 475 20.39 50.93 15.11
N GLY A 476 19.56 50.61 16.10
CA GLY A 476 18.32 49.86 15.91
C GLY A 476 17.31 50.72 15.17
N ILE A 477 16.94 50.33 13.95
CA ILE A 477 16.10 51.14 13.05
C ILE A 477 14.70 50.56 12.84
N VAL A 478 14.56 49.23 12.90
CA VAL A 478 13.26 48.57 12.80
C VAL A 478 13.00 47.89 14.13
N GLY A 479 11.99 48.37 14.84
CA GLY A 479 11.50 47.76 16.06
C GLY A 479 10.32 46.82 15.80
N GLU A 480 9.91 46.11 16.84
CA GLU A 480 8.65 45.39 16.91
C GLU A 480 7.46 46.31 16.54
N PRO A 481 6.58 45.91 15.61
CA PRO A 481 5.39 46.68 15.26
C PRO A 481 4.41 46.72 16.43
N GLU A 482 3.79 47.88 16.66
CA GLU A 482 2.85 48.08 17.77
C GLU A 482 1.50 47.39 17.58
N SER A 483 1.15 47.06 16.33
CA SER A 483 -0.13 46.47 15.98
C SER A 483 0.07 45.14 15.25
N PRO A 484 -0.73 44.11 15.58
CA PRO A 484 -0.67 42.85 14.88
C PRO A 484 -1.14 43.00 13.44
N ILE A 485 -0.66 42.11 12.56
CA ILE A 485 -0.94 42.13 11.12
C ILE A 485 -1.97 41.05 10.81
N ASP A 486 -3.11 41.43 10.22
CA ASP A 486 -4.12 40.47 9.77
C ASP A 486 -3.66 39.78 8.46
N LEU A 487 -3.41 38.47 8.53
CA LEU A 487 -2.99 37.68 7.37
C LEU A 487 -4.16 37.16 6.53
N ARG A 488 -5.41 37.22 7.02
CA ARG A 488 -6.61 36.69 6.33
C ARG A 488 -6.70 37.11 4.87
N PRO A 489 -6.56 38.41 4.50
CA PRO A 489 -6.71 38.83 3.10
C PRO A 489 -5.65 38.23 2.16
N TRP A 490 -4.49 37.85 2.69
CA TRP A 490 -3.44 37.21 1.92
C TRP A 490 -3.64 35.68 1.87
N LEU A 491 -3.95 35.05 3.00
CA LEU A 491 -4.21 33.62 3.09
C LEU A 491 -5.48 33.21 2.31
N ASP A 492 -6.54 34.03 2.32
CA ASP A 492 -7.76 33.81 1.52
C ASP A 492 -7.46 33.75 0.02
N ARG A 493 -6.55 34.61 -0.47
CA ARG A 493 -6.13 34.59 -1.87
C ARG A 493 -5.39 33.30 -2.20
N LEU A 494 -4.46 32.87 -1.33
CA LEU A 494 -3.75 31.61 -1.51
C LEU A 494 -4.69 30.40 -1.47
N ARG A 495 -5.65 30.38 -0.55
CA ARG A 495 -6.69 29.34 -0.46
C ARG A 495 -7.55 29.30 -1.73
N ALA A 496 -7.99 30.46 -2.22
CA ALA A 496 -8.76 30.55 -3.45
C ALA A 496 -7.96 30.06 -4.67
N ASP A 497 -6.66 30.38 -4.74
CA ASP A 497 -5.76 29.92 -5.81
C ASP A 497 -5.55 28.41 -5.76
N ALA A 498 -5.31 27.86 -4.57
CA ALA A 498 -5.17 26.42 -4.35
C ALA A 498 -6.45 25.67 -4.73
N ALA A 499 -7.62 26.15 -4.28
CA ALA A 499 -8.92 25.55 -4.60
C ALA A 499 -9.21 25.55 -6.12
N ARG A 500 -8.82 26.61 -6.84
CA ARG A 500 -8.95 26.67 -8.31
C ARG A 500 -8.05 25.63 -8.99
N ARG A 501 -6.83 25.43 -8.49
CA ARG A 501 -5.89 24.44 -9.04
C ARG A 501 -6.36 23.01 -8.79
N LEU A 502 -6.82 22.69 -7.58
CA LEU A 502 -7.36 21.36 -7.25
C LEU A 502 -8.55 20.99 -8.15
N ARG A 503 -9.43 21.94 -8.48
CA ARG A 503 -10.53 21.73 -9.43
C ARG A 503 -10.08 21.63 -10.90
N GLY A 504 -8.90 22.15 -11.23
CA GLY A 504 -8.35 22.23 -12.58
C GLY A 504 -7.42 21.08 -12.97
N VAL A 505 -7.03 20.21 -12.04
CA VAL A 505 -6.25 19.00 -12.36
C VAL A 505 -7.15 18.02 -13.12
N PRO A 506 -6.90 17.75 -14.41
CA PRO A 506 -7.68 16.78 -15.18
C PRO A 506 -7.28 15.37 -14.72
N GLY A 507 -8.03 14.85 -13.75
CA GLY A 507 -7.80 13.53 -13.16
C GLY A 507 -8.84 13.13 -12.10
N ALA A 508 -9.57 14.09 -11.54
CA ALA A 508 -10.72 13.83 -10.65
C ALA A 508 -12.05 13.60 -11.41
N GLY A 509 -12.05 13.77 -12.73
CA GLY A 509 -13.13 13.27 -13.57
C GLY A 509 -12.90 11.78 -13.75
N GLY A 510 -13.72 10.95 -13.09
CA GLY A 510 -13.67 9.50 -13.21
C GLY A 510 -13.62 9.05 -14.68
N PRO A 511 -13.09 7.85 -14.95
CA PRO A 511 -13.10 7.33 -16.31
C PRO A 511 -14.56 7.28 -16.77
N GLY A 512 -14.89 8.13 -17.74
CA GLY A 512 -16.06 7.91 -18.56
C GLY A 512 -15.82 6.65 -19.38
N ARG A 513 -16.11 5.49 -18.80
CA ARG A 513 -16.36 4.21 -19.46
C ARG A 513 -17.33 3.37 -18.66
#